data_AF-A0A9D4VGL7-F1
#
_entry.id   AF-A0A9D4VGL7-F1
#
_cell.length_a   1.000
_cell.length_b   1.000
_cell.length_c   1.000
_cell.angle_alpha   90.00
_cell.angle_beta   90.00
_cell.angle_gamma   90.00
#
_symmetry.space_group_name_H-M   'P 1'
#
loop_
_entity.id
_entity.type
_entity.pdbx_description
1 polymer ?
#
loop_
_entity_poly.entity_id
_entity_poly.type
_entity_poly.pdbx_seq_one_letter_code
_entity_poly.pdbx_strand_id
1 'polypeptide(L)'
;KGWVKDPKSSLPAVVAVKVLKHGHKEKQFKAEIGTLSKIHHLYLVELLGFCIDGRRGEKKLLVYEYMECGSLDRYLSPSHMQQPLPWSVRLSIAAGTARGVAYLHHEC
;
A
#
# COMPACT_ATOMS: atom_id res chain seq x y z
N LYS A 1 -17.49 7.34 -9.49
CA LYS A 1 -17.05 5.93 -9.52
C LYS A 1 -15.92 5.85 -10.53
N GLY A 2 -14.66 5.88 -10.08
CA GLY A 2 -13.50 5.95 -10.97
C GLY A 2 -12.86 4.57 -11.10
N TRP A 3 -12.66 4.11 -12.33
CA TRP A 3 -11.95 2.88 -12.63
C TRP A 3 -10.48 3.24 -12.86
N VAL A 4 -9.55 2.54 -12.21
CA VAL A 4 -8.15 2.53 -12.63
C VAL A 4 -8.06 1.48 -13.72
N LYS A 5 -7.69 1.90 -14.93
CA LYS A 5 -7.39 0.96 -16.02
C LYS A 5 -6.01 0.37 -15.75
N ASP A 6 -5.93 -0.95 -15.72
CA ASP A 6 -4.65 -1.64 -15.82
C ASP A 6 -4.09 -1.42 -17.25
N PRO A 7 -2.87 -0.87 -17.42
CA PRO A 7 -2.29 -0.69 -18.74
C PRO A 7 -2.05 -2.01 -19.50
N LYS A 8 -2.08 -3.15 -18.79
CA LYS A 8 -1.72 -4.48 -19.30
C LYS A 8 -2.90 -5.45 -19.42
N SER A 9 -4.09 -5.12 -18.92
CA SER A 9 -5.25 -6.01 -19.00
C SER A 9 -6.57 -5.30 -19.29
N SER A 10 -7.43 -5.93 -20.09
CA SER A 10 -8.76 -5.42 -20.47
C SER A 10 -9.84 -5.66 -19.40
N LEU A 11 -9.45 -6.13 -18.21
CA LEU A 11 -10.36 -6.46 -17.11
C LEU A 11 -10.35 -5.35 -16.05
N PRO A 12 -11.48 -5.13 -15.36
CA PRO A 12 -11.54 -4.19 -14.25
C PRO A 12 -10.64 -4.66 -13.09
N ALA A 13 -9.71 -3.80 -12.66
CA ALA A 13 -8.83 -4.05 -11.52
C ALA A 13 -9.48 -3.60 -10.21
N VAL A 14 -9.38 -4.44 -9.16
CA VAL A 14 -9.74 -4.07 -7.79
C VAL A 14 -8.58 -3.30 -7.16
N VAL A 15 -8.87 -2.16 -6.53
CA VAL A 15 -7.86 -1.26 -5.96
C VAL A 15 -8.21 -0.85 -4.53
N ALA A 16 -7.19 -0.50 -3.74
CA ALA A 16 -7.37 0.11 -2.43
C ALA A 16 -7.28 1.64 -2.54
N VAL A 17 -8.31 2.35 -2.08
CA VAL A 17 -8.34 3.83 -2.09
C VAL A 17 -8.22 4.38 -0.67
N LYS A 18 -7.12 5.08 -0.40
CA LYS A 18 -6.90 5.80 0.86
C LYS A 18 -7.37 7.24 0.69
N VAL A 19 -8.51 7.56 1.33
CA VAL A 19 -9.08 8.91 1.35
C VAL A 19 -8.42 9.73 2.47
N LEU A 20 -7.77 10.83 2.11
CA LEU A 20 -7.19 11.74 3.10
C LEU A 20 -8.24 12.78 3.52
N LYS A 21 -8.60 12.78 4.81
CA LYS A 21 -9.50 13.79 5.39
C LYS A 21 -8.85 15.18 5.38
N HIS A 22 -9.68 16.22 5.35
CA HIS A 22 -9.24 17.63 5.39
C HIS A 22 -8.34 17.88 6.61
N GLY A 23 -7.19 18.54 6.40
CA GLY A 23 -6.24 18.91 7.45
C GLY A 23 -4.79 19.00 6.96
N HIS A 24 -3.85 19.29 7.87
CA HIS A 24 -2.39 19.47 7.64
C HIS A 24 -1.63 18.22 7.16
N LYS A 25 -2.29 17.29 6.46
CA LYS A 25 -1.67 16.10 5.88
C LYS A 25 -1.03 16.33 4.52
N GLU A 26 -0.91 17.59 4.09
CA GLU A 26 -0.24 17.96 2.84
C GLU A 26 1.18 17.41 2.75
N LYS A 27 1.95 17.53 3.85
CA LYS A 27 3.31 17.02 3.93
C LYS A 27 3.34 15.49 3.79
N GLN A 28 2.40 14.79 4.44
CA GLN A 28 2.29 13.34 4.36
C GLN A 28 1.90 12.88 2.95
N PHE A 29 0.94 13.56 2.33
CA PHE A 29 0.54 13.26 0.94
C PHE A 29 1.69 13.46 -0.05
N LYS A 30 2.39 14.60 0.03
CA LYS A 30 3.55 14.88 -0.82
C LYS A 30 4.69 13.90 -0.59
N ALA A 31 4.94 13.51 0.66
CA ALA A 31 5.95 12.50 0.98
C ALA A 31 5.56 11.13 0.40
N GLU A 32 4.31 10.70 0.59
CA GLU A 32 3.83 9.42 0.05
C GLU A 32 3.91 9.40 -1.48
N ILE A 33 3.50 10.47 -2.19
CA ILE A 33 3.66 10.54 -3.65
C ILE A 33 5.14 10.57 -4.04
N GLY A 34 5.95 11.42 -3.41
CA GLY A 34 7.34 11.62 -3.80
C GLY A 34 8.20 10.37 -3.69
N THR A 35 7.93 9.54 -2.68
CA THR A 35 8.65 8.29 -2.41
C THR A 35 7.96 7.10 -3.07
N LEU A 36 6.66 6.88 -2.82
CA LEU A 36 5.97 5.65 -3.24
C LEU A 36 5.71 5.58 -4.75
N SER A 37 5.65 6.71 -5.47
CA SER A 37 5.48 6.67 -6.94
C SER A 37 6.70 6.14 -7.69
N LYS A 38 7.83 5.95 -6.99
CA LYS A 38 9.08 5.46 -7.56
C LYS A 38 9.43 4.05 -7.10
N ILE A 39 8.67 3.51 -6.16
CA ILE A 39 8.93 2.20 -5.55
C ILE A 39 8.24 1.14 -6.37
N HIS A 40 9.04 0.20 -6.89
CA HIS A 40 8.55 -1.03 -7.52
C HIS A 40 9.35 -2.20 -6.96
N HIS A 41 8.79 -2.89 -5.97
CA HIS A 41 9.49 -3.99 -5.29
C HIS A 41 8.50 -5.01 -4.74
N LEU A 42 8.80 -6.31 -4.88
CA LEU A 42 7.91 -7.42 -4.54
C LEU A 42 7.37 -7.38 -3.10
N TYR A 43 8.14 -6.84 -2.16
CA TYR A 43 7.78 -6.77 -0.74
C TYR A 43 7.25 -5.39 -0.29
N LEU A 44 6.86 -4.54 -1.24
CA LEU A 44 6.25 -3.23 -0.98
C LEU A 44 5.00 -3.08 -1.85
N VAL A 45 3.93 -2.54 -1.26
CA VAL A 45 2.69 -2.30 -2.02
C VAL A 45 2.90 -1.16 -3.02
N GLU A 46 2.44 -1.36 -4.25
CA GLU A 46 2.60 -0.36 -5.31
C GLU A 46 1.55 0.75 -5.20
N LEU A 47 2.00 2.00 -5.32
CA LEU A 47 1.13 3.16 -5.51
C LEU A 47 0.79 3.28 -6.99
N LEU A 48 -0.43 2.88 -7.36
CA LEU A 48 -0.93 2.94 -8.74
C LEU A 48 -1.21 4.37 -9.21
N GLY A 49 -1.50 5.27 -8.28
CA GLY A 49 -1.70 6.68 -8.58
C GLY A 49 -2.32 7.47 -7.45
N PHE A 50 -2.68 8.72 -7.75
CA PHE A 50 -3.30 9.62 -6.81
C PHE A 50 -4.35 10.51 -7.50
N CYS A 51 -5.23 11.10 -6.71
CA CYS A 51 -6.19 12.08 -7.19
C CYS A 51 -6.21 13.29 -6.26
N ILE A 52 -6.20 14.47 -6.86
CA ILE A 52 -6.37 15.75 -6.19
C ILE A 52 -7.61 16.40 -6.81
N ASP A 53 -8.62 16.66 -5.99
CA ASP A 53 -9.92 17.19 -6.43
C ASP A 53 -10.42 18.28 -5.47
N GLY A 54 -11.37 19.08 -5.94
CA GLY A 54 -11.88 20.26 -5.24
C GLY A 54 -11.16 21.55 -5.65
N ARG A 55 -11.84 22.70 -5.47
CA ARG A 55 -11.37 24.00 -5.99
C ARG A 55 -10.04 24.44 -5.38
N ARG A 56 -9.68 23.91 -4.22
CA ARG A 56 -8.42 24.21 -3.51
C ARG A 56 -7.62 22.93 -3.23
N GLY A 57 -7.90 21.83 -3.94
CA GLY A 57 -7.24 20.55 -3.75
C GLY A 57 -7.50 19.94 -2.36
N GLU A 58 -8.65 20.22 -1.77
CA GLU A 58 -9.01 19.79 -0.43
C GLU A 58 -9.33 18.28 -0.33
N LYS A 59 -9.64 17.64 -1.46
CA LYS A 59 -9.81 16.19 -1.55
C LYS A 59 -8.55 15.58 -2.14
N LYS A 60 -7.92 14.69 -1.37
CA LYS A 60 -6.72 13.98 -1.79
C LYS A 60 -6.92 12.49 -1.57
N LEU A 61 -6.64 11.71 -2.61
CA LEU A 61 -6.78 10.26 -2.64
C LEU A 61 -5.46 9.65 -3.08
N LEU A 62 -5.13 8.51 -2.50
CA LEU A 62 -4.04 7.64 -2.95
C LEU A 62 -4.64 6.30 -3.34
N VAL A 63 -4.20 5.75 -4.47
CA VAL A 63 -4.71 4.50 -5.04
C VAL A 63 -3.59 3.49 -5.10
N TYR A 64 -3.80 2.35 -4.47
CA TYR A 64 -2.83 1.26 -4.33
C TYR A 64 -3.38 -0.03 -4.93
N GLU A 65 -2.47 -0.97 -5.17
CA GLU A 65 -2.85 -2.37 -5.33
C GLU A 65 -3.68 -2.86 -4.13
N TYR A 66 -4.70 -3.66 -4.42
CA TYR A 66 -5.54 -4.24 -3.39
C TYR A 66 -4.92 -5.51 -2.82
N MET A 67 -4.63 -5.51 -1.53
CA MET A 67 -4.10 -6.68 -0.82
C MET A 67 -5.26 -7.55 -0.33
N GLU A 68 -5.59 -8.62 -1.06
CA GLU A 68 -6.76 -9.49 -0.80
C GLU A 68 -6.75 -10.11 0.60
N CYS A 69 -5.58 -10.51 1.10
CA CYS A 69 -5.44 -11.07 2.44
C CYS A 69 -5.49 -10.00 3.56
N GLY A 70 -5.52 -8.72 3.21
CA GLY A 70 -5.53 -7.63 4.17
C GLY A 70 -4.26 -7.54 5.01
N SER A 71 -4.39 -7.02 6.24
CA SER A 71 -3.25 -6.76 7.13
C SER A 71 -2.67 -8.03 7.73
N LEU A 72 -1.34 -8.11 7.75
CA LEU A 72 -0.58 -9.15 8.41
C LEU A 72 -0.88 -9.28 9.91
N ASP A 73 -1.31 -8.19 10.56
CA ASP A 73 -1.74 -8.18 11.96
C ASP A 73 -2.82 -9.23 12.26
N ARG A 74 -3.73 -9.48 11.31
CA ARG A 74 -4.77 -10.51 11.44
C ARG A 74 -4.19 -11.92 11.58
N TYR A 75 -2.99 -12.15 11.06
CA TYR A 75 -2.31 -13.44 11.02
C TYR A 75 -1.14 -13.55 11.99
N LEU A 76 -0.80 -12.47 12.72
CA LEU A 76 0.32 -12.47 13.68
C LEU A 76 -0.12 -12.07 15.09
N SER A 77 -1.21 -11.33 15.24
CA SER A 77 -1.69 -10.88 16.53
C SER A 77 -2.33 -12.02 17.32
N PRO A 78 -1.91 -12.25 18.59
CA PRO A 78 -2.54 -13.22 19.48
C PRO A 78 -4.04 -12.94 19.69
N SER A 79 -4.46 -11.68 19.57
CA SER A 79 -5.86 -11.25 19.72
C SER A 79 -6.77 -11.72 18.58
N HIS A 80 -6.18 -12.07 17.43
CA HIS A 80 -6.90 -12.45 16.22
C HIS A 80 -6.73 -13.93 15.83
N MET A 81 -5.78 -14.65 16.44
CA MET A 81 -5.47 -16.04 16.09
C MET A 81 -5.93 -17.06 17.12
N GLN A 82 -6.61 -18.10 16.65
CA GLN A 82 -6.84 -19.33 17.42
C GLN A 82 -5.61 -20.24 17.42
N GLN A 83 -4.82 -20.22 16.34
CA GLN A 83 -3.56 -20.97 16.21
C GLN A 83 -2.49 -20.15 15.47
N PRO A 84 -1.22 -20.17 15.92
CA PRO A 84 -0.14 -19.45 15.25
C PRO A 84 0.19 -20.02 13.86
N LEU A 85 0.61 -19.16 12.93
CA LEU A 85 1.19 -19.59 11.66
C LEU A 85 2.39 -20.53 11.87
N PRO A 86 2.61 -21.51 10.96
CA PRO A 86 3.80 -22.35 10.98
C PRO A 86 5.09 -21.53 11.02
N TRP A 87 6.11 -22.02 11.72
CA TRP A 87 7.37 -21.30 11.89
C TRP A 87 8.05 -20.95 10.55
N SER A 88 8.03 -21.88 9.59
CA SER A 88 8.56 -21.64 8.24
C SER A 88 7.88 -20.46 7.53
N VAL A 89 6.56 -20.32 7.67
CA VAL A 89 5.79 -19.22 7.09
C VAL A 89 6.16 -17.89 7.77
N ARG A 90 6.29 -17.88 9.10
CA ARG A 90 6.72 -16.68 9.85
C ARG A 90 8.12 -16.24 9.45
N LEU A 91 9.04 -17.17 9.24
CA LEU A 91 10.40 -16.87 8.78
C LEU A 91 10.39 -16.28 7.36
N SER A 92 9.57 -16.82 6.46
CA SER A 92 9.39 -16.27 5.11
C SER A 92 8.82 -14.85 5.13
N ILE A 93 7.83 -14.58 5.98
CA ILE A 93 7.28 -13.24 6.20
C ILE A 93 8.37 -12.29 6.69
N ALA A 94 9.12 -12.67 7.73
CA ALA A 94 10.20 -11.85 8.28
C ALA A 94 11.27 -11.54 7.23
N ALA A 95 11.68 -12.53 6.44
CA ALA A 95 12.65 -12.36 5.36
C ALA A 95 12.13 -11.48 4.22
N GLY A 96 10.84 -11.57 3.89
CA GLY A 96 10.18 -10.67 2.92
C GLY A 96 10.16 -9.23 3.42
N THR A 97 9.71 -9.01 4.66
CA THR A 97 9.68 -7.69 5.30
C THR A 97 11.09 -7.08 5.36
N ALA A 98 12.10 -7.86 5.76
CA ALA A 98 13.48 -7.39 5.81
C ALA A 98 14.00 -6.95 4.44
N ARG A 99 13.67 -7.69 3.37
CA ARG A 99 14.00 -7.29 1.99
C ARG A 99 13.32 -6.00 1.57
N GLY A 100 12.03 -5.84 1.89
CA GLY A 100 11.30 -4.59 1.64
C GLY A 100 11.92 -3.39 2.35
N VAL A 101 12.28 -3.55 3.63
CA VAL A 101 12.96 -2.49 4.40
C VAL A 101 14.35 -2.20 3.86
N ALA A 102 15.12 -3.21 3.48
CA ALA A 102 16.45 -3.03 2.89
C ALA A 102 16.38 -2.25 1.56
N TYR A 103 15.38 -2.53 0.72
CA TYR A 103 15.13 -1.77 -0.50
C TYR A 103 14.82 -0.29 -0.20
N LEU A 104 13.92 -0.02 0.75
CA LEU A 104 13.61 1.35 1.17
C LEU A 104 14.83 2.12 1.70
N HIS A 105 15.80 1.43 2.29
CA HIS A 105 16.97 2.05 2.89
C HIS A 105 18.11 2.33 1.90
N HIS A 106 18.27 1.48 0.88
CA HIS A 106 19.43 1.53 -0.02
C HIS A 106 19.11 2.02 -1.44
N GLU A 107 17.88 1.82 -1.90
CA GLU A 107 17.51 2.08 -3.30
C GLU A 107 16.49 3.22 -3.47
N CYS A 108 16.03 3.82 -2.37
CA CYS A 108 14.97 4.83 -2.35
C CYS A 108 15.42 6.20 -1.85
#